data_AF-A0A7C4HS74-F1
#
_entry.id   AF-A0A7C4HS74-F1
#
_cell.length_a   1.000
_cell.length_b   1.000
_cell.length_c   1.000
_cell.angle_alpha   90.00
_cell.angle_beta   90.00
_cell.angle_gamma   90.00
#
_symmetry.space_group_name_H-M   'P 1'
#
loop_
_entity.id
_entity.type
_entity.pdbx_description
1 polymer ?
#
loop_
_entity_poly.entity_id
_entity_poly.type
_entity_poly.pdbx_seq_one_letter_code
_entity_poly.pdbx_strand_id
1 'polypeptide(L)' 'MQGLARIIHRASELNNSMTAKYLELVEEIIKLEADIEVSDLDDEIKSKLKSLLEGIKAGILEDCSEVNVFKRI' A
#
# COMPACT_ATOMS: atom_id res chain seq x y z
N MET A 1 -0.41 -6.15 -35.24
CA MET A 1 0.37 -6.16 -33.98
C MET A 1 0.24 -4.89 -33.11
N GLN A 2 -0.36 -3.77 -33.56
CA GLN A 2 -0.46 -2.53 -32.75
C GLN A 2 -1.43 -2.59 -31.55
N GLY A 3 -2.46 -3.45 -31.60
CA GLY A 3 -3.46 -3.56 -30.51
C GLY A 3 -2.90 -4.15 -29.21
N LEU A 4 -2.06 -5.17 -29.31
CA LEU A 4 -1.46 -5.84 -28.14
C LEU A 4 -0.52 -4.89 -27.38
N ALA A 5 0.31 -4.13 -28.09
CA ALA A 5 1.20 -3.14 -27.49
C ALA A 5 0.42 -2.04 -26.72
N ARG A 6 -0.74 -1.62 -27.23
CA ARG A 6 -1.60 -0.65 -26.54
C ARG A 6 -2.21 -1.22 -25.26
N ILE A 7 -2.63 -2.50 -25.28
CA ILE A 7 -3.16 -3.18 -24.09
C ILE A 7 -2.08 -3.31 -23.02
N ILE A 8 -0.88 -3.75 -23.40
CA ILE A 8 0.26 -3.86 -22.48
C ILE A 8 0.61 -2.49 -21.88
N HIS A 9 0.71 -1.46 -22.72
CA HIS A 9 1.00 -0.10 -22.25
C HIS A 9 -0.05 0.39 -21.25
N ARG A 10 -1.34 0.19 -21.53
CA ARG A 10 -2.42 0.59 -20.62
C ARG A 10 -2.41 -0.20 -19.32
N ALA A 11 -2.11 -1.49 -19.37
CA ALA A 11 -1.96 -2.32 -18.17
C ALA A 11 -0.79 -1.84 -17.30
N SER A 12 0.35 -1.46 -17.89
CA SER A 12 1.49 -0.89 -17.17
C SER A 12 1.16 0.48 -16.54
N GLU A 13 0.44 1.36 -17.23
CA GLU A 13 -0.02 2.63 -16.65
C GLU A 13 -0.91 2.42 -15.42
N LEU A 14 -1.88 1.49 -15.53
CA LEU A 14 -2.77 1.15 -14.42
C LEU A 14 -1.97 0.60 -13.23
N ASN A 15 -1.02 -0.30 -13.48
CA ASN A 15 -0.15 -0.85 -12.44
C ASN A 15 0.69 0.21 -11.72
N ASN A 16 1.32 1.12 -12.48
CA ASN A 16 2.14 2.19 -11.92
C ASN A 16 1.29 3.16 -11.08
N SER A 17 0.09 3.52 -11.56
CA SER A 17 -0.83 4.37 -10.80
C SER A 17 -1.28 3.71 -9.50
N MET A 18 -1.51 2.39 -9.53
CA MET A 18 -1.91 1.65 -8.34
C MET A 18 -0.77 1.56 -7.32
N THR A 19 0.46 1.29 -7.79
CA THR A 19 1.67 1.27 -6.95
C THR A 19 1.89 2.63 -6.27
N ALA A 20 1.68 3.75 -6.97
CA ALA A 20 1.80 5.09 -6.39
C ALA A 20 0.79 5.32 -5.25
N LYS A 21 -0.49 4.95 -5.46
CA LYS A 21 -1.52 5.05 -4.42
C LYS A 21 -1.21 4.19 -3.19
N TYR A 22 -0.69 2.99 -3.39
CA TYR A 22 -0.28 2.14 -2.26
C TYR A 22 0.88 2.74 -1.48
N LEU A 23 1.83 3.39 -2.16
CA LEU A 23 2.93 4.09 -1.49
C LEU A 23 2.42 5.25 -0.63
N GLU A 24 1.51 6.08 -1.17
CA GLU A 24 0.87 7.18 -0.43
C GLU A 24 0.17 6.67 0.83
N LEU A 25 -0.59 5.57 0.74
CA LEU A 25 -1.25 4.96 1.89
C LEU A 25 -0.26 4.46 2.95
N VAL A 26 0.85 3.85 2.52
CA VAL A 26 1.89 3.39 3.47
C VAL A 26 2.54 4.58 4.19
N GLU A 27 2.78 5.70 3.48
CA GLU A 27 3.29 6.92 4.12
C GLU A 27 2.31 7.52 5.14
N GLU A 28 1.01 7.49 4.85
CA GLU A 28 -0.02 7.91 5.81
C GLU A 28 -0.05 7.02 7.05
N ILE A 29 0.06 5.70 6.88
CA ILE A 29 0.13 4.76 8.01
C ILE A 29 1.33 5.07 8.90
N ILE A 30 2.51 5.33 8.31
CA ILE A 30 3.72 5.69 9.08
C ILE A 30 3.52 6.99 9.87
N LYS A 31 2.82 7.99 9.29
CA LYS A 31 2.48 9.23 10.00
C LYS A 31 1.55 8.95 11.18
N LEU A 32 0.52 8.13 10.98
CA LEU A 32 -0.40 7.74 12.06
C LEU A 32 0.32 6.96 13.16
N GLU A 33 1.25 6.05 12.83
CA GLU A 33 2.09 5.35 13.80
C GLU A 33 2.90 6.33 14.66
N ALA A 34 3.48 7.36 14.04
CA ALA A 34 4.23 8.41 14.73
C ALA A 34 3.33 9.27 15.63
N ASP A 35 2.15 9.67 15.15
CA ASP A 35 1.16 10.44 15.91
C ASP A 35 0.66 9.66 17.13
N ILE A 36 0.45 8.35 17.00
CA ILE A 36 0.08 7.46 18.13
C ILE A 36 1.18 7.44 19.18
N GLU A 37 2.45 7.36 18.77
CA GLU A 37 3.59 7.29 19.69
C GLU A 37 3.64 8.50 20.62
N VAL A 38 3.46 9.70 20.06
CA VAL A 38 3.54 10.98 20.79
C VAL A 38 2.22 11.41 21.44
N SER A 39 1.13 10.68 21.23
CA SER A 39 -0.17 10.98 21.83
C SER A 39 -0.21 10.66 23.32
N ASP A 40 -1.10 11.34 24.07
CA ASP A 40 -1.38 11.05 25.49
C ASP A 40 -2.41 9.90 25.67
N LEU A 41 -2.56 9.04 24.66
CA LEU A 41 -3.46 7.88 24.74
C LEU A 41 -2.94 6.84 25.72
N ASP A 42 -3.86 6.09 26.31
CA ASP A 42 -3.54 4.92 27.14
C ASP A 42 -2.77 3.85 26.33
N ASP A 43 -1.85 3.15 26.98
CA ASP A 43 -0.98 2.15 26.35
C ASP A 43 -1.79 1.00 25.69
N GLU A 44 -2.94 0.62 26.26
CA GLU A 44 -3.82 -0.39 25.68
C GLU A 44 -4.42 0.11 24.36
N ILE A 45 -4.80 1.40 24.31
CA ILE A 45 -5.33 2.03 23.11
C ILE A 45 -4.24 2.16 22.05
N LYS A 46 -3.04 2.62 22.44
CA LYS A 46 -1.89 2.71 21.52
C LYS A 46 -1.57 1.35 20.91
N SER A 47 -1.55 0.29 21.73
CA SER A 47 -1.30 -1.08 21.29
C SER A 47 -2.34 -1.55 20.26
N LYS A 48 -3.63 -1.36 20.54
CA LYS A 48 -4.72 -1.72 19.60
C LYS A 48 -4.63 -0.96 18.28
N LEU A 49 -4.33 0.34 18.32
CA LEU A 49 -4.20 1.15 17.12
C LEU A 49 -2.98 0.72 16.28
N LYS A 50 -1.84 0.44 16.91
CA LYS A 50 -0.66 -0.09 16.21
C LYS A 50 -0.94 -1.42 15.53
N SER A 51 -1.56 -2.38 16.23
CA SER A 51 -1.91 -3.67 15.62
C SER A 51 -2.90 -3.53 14.46
N LEU A 52 -3.83 -2.57 14.52
CA LEU A 52 -4.73 -2.26 13.41
C LEU A 52 -3.95 -1.73 12.20
N LEU A 53 -3.05 -0.76 12.40
CA LEU A 53 -2.22 -0.18 11.35
C LEU A 53 -1.27 -1.20 10.72
N GLU A 54 -0.67 -2.07 11.53
CA GLU A 54 0.15 -3.19 11.04
C GLU A 54 -0.65 -4.15 10.15
N GLY A 55 -1.90 -4.47 10.54
CA GLY A 55 -2.79 -5.30 9.74
C GLY A 55 -3.15 -4.66 8.39
N ILE A 56 -3.45 -3.36 8.36
CA ILE A 56 -3.73 -2.62 7.13
C ILE A 56 -2.49 -2.61 6.22
N LYS A 57 -1.31 -2.33 6.78
CA LYS A 57 -0.04 -2.30 6.06
C LYS A 57 0.30 -3.67 5.46
N ALA A 58 0.09 -4.75 6.20
CA ALA A 58 0.29 -6.11 5.70
C ALA A 58 -0.63 -6.43 4.51
N GLY A 59 -1.92 -6.09 4.60
CA GLY A 59 -2.88 -6.29 3.50
C GLY A 59 -2.51 -5.53 2.23
N ILE A 60 -2.07 -4.27 2.36
CA ILE A 60 -1.57 -3.48 1.23
C ILE A 60 -0.36 -4.13 0.55
N LEU A 61 0.58 -4.66 1.36
CA LEU A 61 1.80 -5.29 0.84
C LEU A 61 1.52 -6.65 0.18
N GLU A 62 0.56 -7.41 0.70
CA GLU A 62 0.09 -8.66 0.09
C GLU A 62 -0.55 -8.39 -1.28
N ASP A 63 -1.48 -7.44 -1.37
CA ASP A 63 -2.08 -7.00 -2.64
C ASP A 63 -1.02 -6.53 -3.65
N CYS A 64 0.00 -5.78 -3.21
CA CYS A 64 1.12 -5.36 -4.07
C CYS A 64 1.95 -6.54 -4.61
N SER A 65 2.02 -7.65 -3.86
CA SER A 65 2.78 -8.84 -4.26
C SER A 65 2.10 -9.60 -5.40
N GLU A 66 0.76 -9.68 -5.39
CA GLU A 66 -0.04 -10.35 -6.42
C GLU A 66 -0.05 -9.57 -7.75
N VAL A 67 0.09 -8.25 -7.69
CA VAL A 67 0.05 -7.38 -8.89
C VAL A 67 1.38 -7.41 -9.67
N ASN A 68 2.49 -7.79 -9.01
CA ASN A 68 3.82 -7.88 -9.64
C ASN A 68 3.96 -8.99 -10.71
N VAL A 69 2.92 -9.78 -11.00
CA VAL A 69 2.93 -10.83 -12.03
C VAL A 69 3.23 -10.27 -13.43
N PHE A 70 2.89 -9.00 -13.71
CA PHE A 70 3.12 -8.37 -15.02
C PHE A 70 4.56 -7.87 -15.27
N LYS A 71 5.45 -7.83 -14.26
CA LYS A 71 6.86 -7.44 -14.47
C LYS A 71 7.71 -8.55 -15.08
N ARG A 72 7.18 -9.77 -15.24
CA ARG A 72 7.87 -10.95 -15.78
C ARG A 72 7.54 -11.30 -17.24
N ILE A 73 6.66 -10.54 -17.88
CA ILE A 73 6.30 -10.69 -19.31
C ILE A 73 7.00 -9.56 -20.09
#